data_AF-A0ABC8K637-F1
#
_entry.id   AF-A0ABC8K637-F1
#
_cell.length_a   1.000
_cell.length_b   1.000
_cell.length_c   1.000
_cell.angle_alpha   90.00
_cell.angle_beta   90.00
_cell.angle_gamma   90.00
#
_symmetry.space_group_name_H-M   'P 1'
#
loop_
_entity.id
_entity.type
_entity.pdbx_description
1 polymer ?
#
loop_
_entity_poly.entity_id
_entity_poly.type
_entity_poly.pdbx_seq_one_letter_code
_entity_poly.pdbx_strand_id
1 'polypeptide(L)'
;MASLSFTSAVFLAALILSLPHPSAGVPLEELERAITVLRVRGRALFANAIVTSDLLFDLLSVESLTLFAPTDSTLFDLDMTHSFSFYVSTLRLHSVPVRLPFSDLRSLPNATTLPTLLPSHHLLLSRPSSSNESVYLDGVHILVAGLFYGQHLAVHGIDGLLSLTTPSSPQLSVDLAPVVDSPAESPYAGDSRFSPAPQPYESFLGRSPAETPRVEEVSPSPWREGMIVGDGGGPLDWRSNHF
;
A
#
# COMPACT_ATOMS: atom_id res chain seq x y z
N MET A 1 -50.09 42.51 -2.32
CA MET A 1 -49.72 41.20 -2.89
C MET A 1 -48.22 40.87 -2.85
N ALA A 2 -47.32 41.77 -2.42
CA ALA A 2 -45.87 41.53 -2.44
C ALA A 2 -45.28 40.80 -1.21
N SER A 3 -45.99 40.74 -0.08
CA SER A 3 -45.47 40.19 1.18
C SER A 3 -45.43 38.65 1.24
N LEU A 4 -46.33 37.95 0.53
CA LEU A 4 -46.35 36.48 0.48
C LEU A 4 -45.17 35.87 -0.29
N SER A 5 -44.57 36.62 -1.22
CA SER A 5 -43.43 36.16 -2.01
C SER A 5 -42.13 36.16 -1.19
N PHE A 6 -41.97 37.13 -0.29
CA PHE A 6 -40.78 37.25 0.54
C PHE A 6 -40.71 36.18 1.63
N THR A 7 -41.83 35.90 2.31
CA THR A 7 -41.88 34.84 3.33
C THR A 7 -41.64 33.46 2.72
N SER A 8 -42.17 33.21 1.52
CA SER A 8 -41.93 31.99 0.75
C SER A 8 -40.44 31.83 0.37
N ALA A 9 -39.80 32.90 -0.11
CA ALA A 9 -38.38 32.88 -0.45
C ALA A 9 -37.48 32.63 0.78
N VAL A 10 -37.81 33.23 1.93
CA VAL A 10 -37.09 32.99 3.20
C VAL A 10 -37.28 31.56 3.68
N PHE A 11 -38.50 31.01 3.58
CA PHE A 11 -38.76 29.61 3.91
C PHE A 11 -38.02 28.64 2.99
N LEU A 12 -37.97 28.92 1.67
CA LEU A 12 -37.21 28.13 0.71
C LEU A 12 -35.70 28.20 0.99
N ALA A 13 -35.16 29.37 1.29
CA ALA A 13 -33.75 29.52 1.65
C ALA A 13 -33.42 28.78 2.95
N ALA A 14 -34.25 28.92 3.98
CA ALA A 14 -34.11 28.18 5.24
C ALA A 14 -34.24 26.67 5.02
N LEU A 15 -35.17 26.22 4.17
CA LEU A 15 -35.34 24.82 3.80
C LEU A 15 -34.07 24.29 3.12
N ILE A 16 -33.53 24.99 2.12
CA ILE A 16 -32.30 24.64 1.41
C ILE A 16 -31.08 24.60 2.35
N LEU A 17 -30.97 25.54 3.29
CA LEU A 17 -29.93 25.56 4.32
C LEU A 17 -30.09 24.44 5.36
N SER A 18 -31.32 23.95 5.55
CA SER A 18 -31.64 22.85 6.46
C SER A 18 -31.63 21.47 5.80
N LEU A 19 -31.53 21.39 4.46
CA LEU A 19 -31.26 20.13 3.79
C LEU A 19 -29.88 19.65 4.25
N PRO A 20 -29.74 18.40 4.72
CA PRO A 20 -28.44 17.79 4.87
C PRO A 20 -27.72 17.93 3.53
N HIS A 21 -26.59 18.63 3.52
CA HIS A 21 -25.72 18.59 2.35
C HIS A 21 -25.44 17.11 2.09
N PRO A 22 -25.48 16.63 0.83
CA PRO A 22 -24.95 15.31 0.55
C PRO A 22 -23.55 15.31 1.14
N SER A 23 -23.35 14.49 2.18
CA SER A 23 -22.06 14.33 2.82
C SER A 23 -21.19 13.71 1.75
N ALA A 24 -20.52 14.57 1.00
CA ALA A 24 -19.62 14.15 -0.04
C ALA A 24 -18.53 13.38 0.70
N GLY A 25 -18.36 12.10 0.35
CA GLY A 25 -17.20 11.34 0.78
C GLY A 25 -15.91 12.11 0.49
N VAL A 26 -14.79 11.62 1.01
CA VAL A 26 -13.50 12.32 0.89
C VAL A 26 -13.28 12.82 -0.56
N PRO A 27 -13.12 14.14 -0.77
CA PRO A 27 -13.08 14.68 -2.12
C PRO A 27 -11.83 14.16 -2.86
N LEU A 28 -12.00 13.75 -4.13
CA LEU A 28 -10.93 13.16 -4.93
C LEU A 28 -9.68 14.04 -4.97
N GLU A 29 -9.84 15.35 -5.14
CA GLU A 29 -8.77 16.35 -5.14
C GLU A 29 -7.97 16.39 -3.82
N GLU A 30 -8.60 16.08 -2.68
CA GLU A 30 -7.90 15.97 -1.40
C GLU A 30 -7.11 14.67 -1.31
N LEU A 31 -7.70 13.56 -1.79
CA LEU A 31 -7.00 12.28 -1.86
C LEU A 31 -5.80 12.34 -2.81
N GLU A 32 -5.92 12.94 -4.00
CA GLU A 32 -4.82 13.06 -4.97
C GLU A 32 -3.65 13.88 -4.42
N ARG A 33 -3.92 14.93 -3.64
CA ARG A 33 -2.88 15.69 -2.93
C ARG A 33 -2.18 14.82 -1.90
N ALA A 34 -2.91 14.01 -1.13
CA ALA A 34 -2.31 13.07 -0.19
C ALA A 34 -1.46 11.99 -0.90
N ILE A 35 -1.95 11.44 -2.01
CA ILE A 35 -1.20 10.48 -2.86
C ILE A 35 0.11 11.09 -3.36
N THR A 36 0.08 12.35 -3.79
CA THR A 36 1.30 13.08 -4.21
C THR A 36 2.29 13.20 -3.06
N VAL A 37 1.81 13.55 -1.86
CA VAL A 37 2.67 13.65 -0.67
C VAL A 37 3.26 12.31 -0.27
N LEU A 38 2.47 11.23 -0.30
CA LEU A 38 2.94 9.87 -0.02
C LEU A 38 4.10 9.48 -0.95
N ARG A 39 3.97 9.74 -2.26
CA ARG A 39 5.03 9.47 -3.25
C ARG A 39 6.32 10.22 -2.94
N VAL A 40 6.23 11.53 -2.66
CA VAL A 40 7.41 12.37 -2.38
C VAL A 40 8.05 12.08 -1.02
N ARG A 41 7.29 11.49 -0.08
CA ARG A 41 7.78 11.14 1.26
C ARG A 41 8.30 9.70 1.39
N GLY A 42 8.45 8.97 0.28
CA GLY A 42 8.97 7.59 0.29
C GLY A 42 7.95 6.57 0.78
N ARG A 43 6.68 6.76 0.40
CA ARG A 43 5.55 5.82 0.59
C ARG A 43 4.87 5.62 -0.77
N ALA A 44 5.68 5.48 -1.82
CA ALA A 44 5.21 5.45 -3.20
C ALA A 44 4.46 4.16 -3.52
N LEU A 45 4.84 3.03 -2.91
CA LEU A 45 4.14 1.76 -3.10
C LEU A 45 2.74 1.82 -2.50
N PHE A 46 2.58 2.40 -1.31
CA PHE A 46 1.26 2.57 -0.70
C PHE A 46 0.36 3.48 -1.55
N ALA A 47 0.91 4.60 -2.03
CA ALA A 47 0.22 5.51 -2.93
C ALA A 47 -0.23 4.82 -4.22
N ASN A 48 0.65 4.04 -4.84
CA ASN A 48 0.32 3.33 -6.07
C ASN A 48 -0.72 2.23 -5.82
N ALA A 49 -0.58 1.47 -4.74
CA ALA A 49 -1.51 0.42 -4.36
C ALA A 49 -2.93 0.94 -4.13
N ILE A 50 -3.07 2.13 -3.52
CA ILE A 50 -4.37 2.81 -3.41
C ILE A 50 -4.94 3.06 -4.81
N VAL A 51 -4.17 3.71 -5.70
CA VAL A 51 -4.64 4.12 -7.03
C VAL A 51 -4.94 2.93 -7.96
N THR A 52 -4.25 1.80 -7.79
CA THR A 52 -4.36 0.64 -8.70
C THR A 52 -5.26 -0.48 -8.17
N SER A 53 -5.92 -0.31 -7.03
CA SER A 53 -6.81 -1.33 -6.45
C SER A 53 -8.17 -0.76 -6.07
N ASP A 54 -9.10 -1.66 -5.74
CA ASP A 54 -10.46 -1.28 -5.32
C ASP A 54 -10.48 -0.46 -4.02
N LEU A 55 -9.36 -0.40 -3.28
CA LEU A 55 -9.22 0.46 -2.11
C LEU A 55 -9.51 1.94 -2.43
N LEU A 56 -9.21 2.42 -3.64
CA LEU A 56 -9.54 3.78 -4.05
C LEU A 56 -11.03 4.09 -3.84
N PHE A 57 -11.91 3.19 -4.28
CA PHE A 57 -13.35 3.37 -4.17
C PHE A 57 -13.81 3.27 -2.72
N ASP A 58 -13.22 2.36 -1.94
CA ASP A 58 -13.50 2.24 -0.51
C ASP A 58 -13.16 3.56 0.23
N LEU A 59 -12.01 4.18 -0.08
CA LEU A 59 -11.57 5.45 0.52
C LEU A 59 -12.47 6.65 0.13
N LEU A 60 -12.96 6.69 -1.11
CA LEU A 60 -13.85 7.75 -1.59
C LEU A 60 -15.29 7.59 -1.08
N SER A 61 -15.65 6.40 -0.58
CA SER A 61 -17.01 6.11 -0.09
C SER A 61 -17.30 6.63 1.32
N VAL A 62 -16.26 6.96 2.10
CA VAL A 62 -16.40 7.41 3.49
C VAL A 62 -16.29 8.92 3.63
N GLU A 63 -16.97 9.49 4.63
CA GLU A 63 -17.04 10.95 4.86
C GLU A 63 -15.70 11.54 5.31
N SER A 64 -14.93 10.77 6.09
CA SER A 64 -13.64 11.19 6.62
C SER A 64 -12.77 9.96 6.88
N LEU A 65 -11.46 10.11 6.80
CA LEU A 65 -10.57 8.96 6.93
C LEU A 65 -9.17 9.32 7.48
N THR A 66 -8.55 8.32 8.09
CA THR A 66 -7.14 8.34 8.49
C THR A 66 -6.39 7.21 7.81
N LEU A 67 -5.31 7.54 7.08
CA LEU A 67 -4.40 6.55 6.50
C LEU A 67 -3.17 6.37 7.37
N PHE A 68 -2.83 5.11 7.63
CA PHE A 68 -1.58 4.71 8.24
C PHE A 68 -0.66 4.14 7.16
N ALA A 69 0.23 4.97 6.65
CA ALA A 69 1.08 4.65 5.52
C ALA A 69 2.30 3.83 5.96
N PRO A 70 2.40 2.54 5.59
CA PRO A 70 3.58 1.72 5.84
C PRO A 70 4.75 2.17 4.97
N THR A 71 5.94 1.65 5.27
CA THR A 71 7.14 1.88 4.45
C THR A 71 7.06 1.10 3.14
N ASP A 72 7.77 1.59 2.11
CA ASP A 72 7.82 0.88 0.82
C ASP A 72 8.46 -0.52 0.96
N SER A 73 9.47 -0.70 1.82
CA SER A 73 10.05 -2.02 2.08
C SER A 73 9.04 -3.01 2.66
N THR A 74 8.24 -2.58 3.65
CA THR A 74 7.22 -3.44 4.26
C THR A 74 6.11 -3.85 3.28
N LEU A 75 5.73 -2.96 2.35
CA LEU A 75 4.76 -3.31 1.31
C LEU A 75 5.33 -4.18 0.20
N PHE A 76 6.60 -3.98 -0.15
CA PHE A 76 7.30 -4.82 -1.11
C PHE A 76 7.36 -6.27 -0.61
N ASP A 77 7.72 -6.49 0.65
CA ASP A 77 7.77 -7.82 1.24
C ASP A 77 6.39 -8.50 1.25
N LEU A 78 5.33 -7.74 1.54
CA LEU A 78 3.95 -8.23 1.49
C LEU A 78 3.54 -8.68 0.08
N ASP A 79 3.85 -7.88 -0.94
CA ASP A 79 3.52 -8.16 -2.35
C ASP A 79 4.25 -9.41 -2.88
N MET A 80 5.49 -9.64 -2.43
CA MET A 80 6.27 -10.82 -2.85
C MET A 80 5.82 -12.13 -2.20
N THR A 81 5.14 -12.07 -1.05
CA THR A 81 4.86 -13.24 -0.21
C THR A 81 3.40 -13.66 -0.18
N HIS A 82 2.47 -12.80 -0.61
CA HIS A 82 1.03 -13.03 -0.48
C HIS A 82 0.28 -12.83 -1.79
N SER A 83 -0.94 -13.34 -1.86
CA SER A 83 -1.82 -13.14 -3.02
C SER A 83 -2.33 -11.70 -3.08
N PHE A 84 -2.71 -11.23 -4.27
CA PHE A 84 -3.30 -9.90 -4.47
C PHE A 84 -4.54 -9.65 -3.59
N SER A 85 -5.39 -10.67 -3.39
CA SER A 85 -6.57 -10.54 -2.52
C SER A 85 -6.20 -10.31 -1.05
N PHE A 86 -5.17 -11.01 -0.56
CA PHE A 86 -4.65 -10.79 0.79
C PHE A 86 -3.98 -9.42 0.92
N TYR A 87 -3.21 -9.02 -0.11
CA TYR A 87 -2.57 -7.72 -0.20
C TYR A 87 -3.60 -6.58 -0.05
N VAL A 88 -4.64 -6.55 -0.89
CA VAL A 88 -5.68 -5.50 -0.84
C VAL A 88 -6.45 -5.54 0.49
N SER A 89 -6.75 -6.72 1.03
CA SER A 89 -7.39 -6.85 2.34
C SER A 89 -6.53 -6.27 3.47
N THR A 90 -5.22 -6.47 3.40
CA THR A 90 -4.26 -5.91 4.36
C THR A 90 -4.18 -4.38 4.23
N LEU A 91 -4.23 -3.83 3.01
CA LEU A 91 -4.25 -2.37 2.83
C LEU A 91 -5.50 -1.71 3.46
N ARG A 92 -6.65 -2.40 3.48
CA ARG A 92 -7.87 -1.89 4.14
C ARG A 92 -7.71 -1.74 5.66
N LEU A 93 -6.85 -2.54 6.30
CA LEU A 93 -6.51 -2.35 7.73
C LEU A 93 -5.78 -1.03 7.99
N HIS A 94 -5.08 -0.50 7.00
CA HIS A 94 -4.32 0.74 7.10
C HIS A 94 -5.19 1.99 6.94
N SER A 95 -6.52 1.83 6.94
CA SER A 95 -7.49 2.90 6.73
C SER A 95 -8.57 2.87 7.80
N VAL A 96 -8.71 3.96 8.56
CA VAL A 96 -9.75 4.15 9.58
C VAL A 96 -10.79 5.14 9.06
N PRO A 97 -12.10 4.82 9.04
CA PRO A 97 -13.17 5.66 8.49
C PRO A 97 -13.58 6.83 9.42
N VAL A 98 -12.59 7.44 10.07
CA VAL A 98 -12.70 8.65 10.89
C VAL A 98 -11.41 9.42 10.70
N ARG A 99 -11.49 10.73 10.49
CA ARG A 99 -10.30 11.60 10.46
C ARG A 99 -9.78 11.87 11.87
N LEU A 100 -8.56 11.42 12.13
CA LEU A 100 -7.89 11.50 13.43
C LEU A 100 -6.51 12.14 13.23
N PRO A 101 -6.36 13.48 13.39
CA PRO A 101 -5.04 14.08 13.49
C PRO A 101 -4.29 13.55 14.71
N PHE A 102 -2.98 13.77 14.76
CA PHE A 102 -2.15 13.12 15.78
C PHE A 102 -2.46 13.61 17.20
N SER A 103 -2.94 14.84 17.34
CA SER A 103 -3.49 15.36 18.61
C SER A 103 -4.62 14.48 19.13
N ASP A 104 -5.50 14.06 18.24
CA ASP A 104 -6.74 13.36 18.59
C ASP A 104 -6.40 11.91 18.93
N LEU A 105 -5.54 11.26 18.14
CA LEU A 105 -4.96 9.95 18.47
C LEU A 105 -4.32 9.93 19.86
N ARG A 106 -3.58 10.98 20.24
CA ARG A 106 -2.98 11.09 21.58
C ARG A 106 -4.00 11.34 22.68
N SER A 107 -5.11 11.98 22.36
CA SER A 107 -6.18 12.30 23.33
C SER A 107 -7.07 11.10 23.66
N LEU A 108 -7.13 10.11 22.75
CA LEU A 108 -7.94 8.91 22.96
C LEU A 108 -7.49 8.13 24.21
N PRO A 109 -8.40 7.44 24.93
CA PRO A 109 -8.05 6.54 26.01
C PRO A 109 -7.10 5.42 25.56
N ASN A 110 -6.31 4.88 26.49
CA ASN A 110 -5.45 3.74 26.17
C ASN A 110 -6.33 2.51 25.95
N ALA A 111 -5.90 1.57 25.10
CA ALA A 111 -6.71 0.43 24.67
C ALA A 111 -8.02 0.81 23.94
N THR A 112 -8.03 1.96 23.25
CA THR A 112 -9.15 2.32 22.37
C THR A 112 -9.13 1.45 21.11
N THR A 113 -10.29 0.93 20.73
CA THR A 113 -10.48 0.14 19.52
C THR A 113 -10.95 1.05 18.36
N LEU A 114 -10.22 1.08 17.25
CA LEU A 114 -10.53 1.88 16.07
C LEU A 114 -11.06 0.98 14.94
N PRO A 115 -12.20 1.30 14.30
CA PRO A 115 -12.68 0.55 13.14
C PRO A 115 -11.76 0.72 11.95
N THR A 116 -11.71 -0.25 11.04
CA THR A 116 -10.99 -0.15 9.76
C THR A 116 -11.93 -0.26 8.57
N LEU A 117 -11.43 -0.01 7.36
CA LEU A 117 -12.15 -0.31 6.12
C LEU A 117 -12.21 -1.81 5.81
N LEU A 118 -11.47 -2.65 6.55
CA LEU A 118 -11.65 -4.09 6.46
C LEU A 118 -12.80 -4.51 7.40
N PRO A 119 -13.90 -5.08 6.89
CA PRO A 119 -15.04 -5.42 7.73
C PRO A 119 -14.66 -6.32 8.91
N SER A 120 -15.24 -6.04 10.08
CA SER A 120 -15.03 -6.79 11.33
C SER A 120 -13.61 -6.78 11.88
N HIS A 121 -12.73 -5.92 11.37
CA HIS A 121 -11.37 -5.76 11.88
C HIS A 121 -11.18 -4.37 12.48
N HIS A 122 -10.58 -4.34 13.66
CA HIS A 122 -10.32 -3.13 14.41
C HIS A 122 -8.87 -3.09 14.88
N LEU A 123 -8.32 -1.88 14.95
CA LEU A 123 -6.97 -1.64 15.49
C LEU A 123 -7.06 -1.30 16.97
N LEU A 124 -6.16 -1.86 17.76
CA LEU A 124 -5.99 -1.52 19.17
C LEU A 124 -4.96 -0.40 19.31
N LEU A 125 -5.42 0.77 19.74
CA LEU A 125 -4.55 1.87 20.13
C LEU A 125 -3.92 1.59 21.49
N SER A 126 -2.59 1.62 21.54
CA SER A 126 -1.83 1.46 22.77
C SER A 126 -0.78 2.57 22.94
N ARG A 127 -0.51 2.90 24.21
CA ARG A 127 0.54 3.82 24.63
C ARG A 127 1.37 3.16 25.73
N PRO A 128 2.71 3.08 25.56
CA PRO A 128 3.57 2.50 26.57
C PRO A 128 3.64 3.43 27.79
N SER A 129 3.71 2.84 28.99
CA SER A 129 3.81 3.60 30.24
C SER A 129 5.08 4.45 30.34
N SER A 130 6.10 4.13 29.55
CA SER A 130 7.38 4.85 29.48
C SER A 130 7.31 6.18 28.71
N SER A 131 6.33 6.35 27.82
CA SER A 131 6.24 7.54 26.96
C SER A 131 4.79 7.84 26.55
N ASN A 132 4.30 9.00 27.00
CA ASN A 132 2.97 9.49 26.62
C ASN A 132 2.93 10.10 25.20
N GLU A 133 4.08 10.24 24.55
CA GLU A 133 4.21 10.85 23.23
C GLU A 133 4.07 9.84 22.07
N SER A 134 4.52 8.61 22.29
CA SER A 134 4.46 7.53 21.30
C SER A 134 3.09 6.87 21.28
N VAL A 135 2.54 6.65 20.09
CA VAL A 135 1.26 5.97 19.87
C VAL A 135 1.51 4.74 18.99
N TYR A 136 0.88 3.63 19.35
CA TYR A 136 0.97 2.36 18.63
C TYR A 136 -0.42 1.88 18.24
N LEU A 137 -0.52 1.22 17.09
CA LEU A 137 -1.72 0.57 16.58
C LEU A 137 -1.39 -0.90 16.34
N ASP A 138 -2.05 -1.80 17.07
CA ASP A 138 -1.74 -3.24 17.07
C ASP A 138 -0.24 -3.53 17.28
N GLY A 139 0.41 -2.72 18.12
CA GLY A 139 1.84 -2.83 18.41
C GLY A 139 2.77 -2.19 17.37
N VAL A 140 2.24 -1.65 16.27
CA VAL A 140 3.02 -0.91 15.25
C VAL A 140 3.09 0.58 15.60
N HIS A 141 4.28 1.16 15.57
CA HIS A 141 4.49 2.55 16.01
C HIS A 141 4.12 3.55 14.91
N ILE A 142 3.47 4.65 15.31
CA ILE A 142 3.27 5.81 14.43
C ILE A 142 4.57 6.62 14.37
N LEU A 143 5.44 6.24 13.44
CA LEU A 143 6.76 6.84 13.28
C LEU A 143 6.74 8.30 12.79
N VAL A 144 5.86 8.62 11.85
CA VAL A 144 5.80 9.97 11.24
C VAL A 144 4.38 10.50 11.33
N ALA A 145 4.09 11.30 12.34
CA ALA A 145 2.80 11.95 12.47
C ALA A 145 2.60 13.02 11.38
N GLY A 146 1.40 13.06 10.78
CA GLY A 146 0.99 14.19 9.94
C GLY A 146 1.74 14.33 8.63
N LEU A 147 1.92 13.22 7.89
CA LEU A 147 2.40 13.27 6.51
C LEU A 147 1.52 14.19 5.66
N PHE A 148 0.20 14.16 5.89
CA PHE A 148 -0.76 15.04 5.23
C PHE A 148 -1.95 15.33 6.17
N TYR A 149 -2.43 16.58 6.15
CA TYR A 149 -3.69 16.98 6.77
C TYR A 149 -4.52 17.77 5.77
N GLY A 150 -5.71 17.25 5.47
CA GLY A 150 -6.77 17.97 4.79
C GLY A 150 -7.99 18.13 5.70
N GLN A 151 -9.14 18.47 5.11
CA GLN A 151 -10.40 18.66 5.84
C GLN A 151 -11.03 17.32 6.24
N HIS A 152 -10.97 16.33 5.37
CA HIS A 152 -11.58 15.00 5.55
C HIS A 152 -10.54 13.90 5.72
N LEU A 153 -9.27 14.17 5.40
CA LEU A 153 -8.19 13.20 5.37
C LEU A 153 -7.04 13.56 6.33
N ALA A 154 -6.59 12.60 7.12
CA ALA A 154 -5.32 12.64 7.85
C ALA A 154 -4.43 11.47 7.42
N VAL A 155 -3.12 11.69 7.32
CA VAL A 155 -2.16 10.64 6.95
C VAL A 155 -1.00 10.63 7.93
N HIS A 156 -0.67 9.44 8.44
CA HIS A 156 0.44 9.19 9.35
C HIS A 156 1.30 8.06 8.79
N GLY A 157 2.62 8.18 8.89
CA GLY A 157 3.55 7.10 8.55
C GLY A 157 3.74 6.16 9.74
N ILE A 158 3.77 4.86 9.48
CA ILE A 158 4.05 3.80 10.47
C ILE A 158 5.33 3.05 10.10
N ASP A 159 5.99 2.43 11.08
CA ASP A 159 7.27 1.69 10.89
C ASP A 159 7.12 0.18 10.70
N GLY A 160 5.89 -0.30 10.48
CA GLY A 160 5.58 -1.70 10.28
C GLY A 160 4.34 -1.90 9.42
N LEU A 161 3.81 -3.12 9.45
CA LEU A 161 2.63 -3.51 8.70
C LEU A 161 1.49 -3.83 9.68
N LEU A 162 0.33 -3.21 9.49
CA LEU A 162 -0.90 -3.62 10.17
C LEU A 162 -1.42 -4.86 9.45
N SER A 163 -1.18 -6.03 10.05
CA SER A 163 -1.48 -7.31 9.42
C SER A 163 -2.75 -7.93 9.97
N LEU A 164 -3.40 -8.74 9.15
CA LEU A 164 -4.38 -9.73 9.57
C LEU A 164 -3.68 -10.73 10.49
N THR A 165 -3.60 -10.40 11.78
CA THR A 165 -3.13 -11.36 12.77
C THR A 165 -4.18 -12.46 12.81
N THR A 166 -3.94 -13.58 12.12
CA THR A 166 -4.55 -14.85 12.51
C THR A 166 -4.22 -14.98 13.99
N PRO A 167 -5.20 -15.09 14.91
CA PRO A 167 -4.89 -15.24 16.32
C PRO A 167 -3.90 -16.39 16.43
N SER A 168 -2.67 -16.08 16.81
CA SER A 168 -1.63 -17.07 17.01
C SER A 168 -2.24 -18.08 17.96
N SER A 169 -2.46 -19.31 17.47
CA SER A 169 -2.84 -20.41 18.35
C SER A 169 -1.85 -20.39 19.51
N PRO A 170 -2.29 -20.52 20.77
CA PRO A 170 -1.34 -20.59 21.88
C PRO A 170 -0.37 -21.70 21.52
N GLN A 171 0.93 -21.37 21.47
CA GLN A 171 1.97 -22.36 21.33
C GLN A 171 1.80 -23.32 22.50
N LEU A 172 1.15 -24.45 22.26
CA LEU A 172 1.30 -25.62 23.09
C LEU A 172 2.77 -26.00 22.93
N SER A 173 3.58 -25.56 23.88
CA SER A 173 4.90 -26.11 24.13
C SER A 173 4.71 -27.62 24.29
N VAL A 174 4.96 -28.36 23.21
CA VAL A 174 5.06 -29.81 23.26
C VAL A 174 6.34 -30.11 24.01
N ASP A 175 6.18 -30.34 25.31
CA ASP A 175 7.22 -30.85 26.18
C ASP A 175 7.55 -32.27 25.68
N LEU A 176 8.70 -32.41 25.02
CA LEU A 176 9.18 -33.69 24.51
C LEU A 176 9.62 -34.54 25.72
N ALA A 177 8.81 -35.55 26.05
CA ALA A 177 9.16 -36.57 27.04
C ALA A 177 10.40 -37.39 26.59
N PRO A 178 11.22 -37.88 27.53
CA PRO A 178 12.53 -38.42 27.22
C PRO A 178 12.45 -39.79 26.53
N VAL A 179 13.37 -39.99 25.58
CA VAL A 179 13.62 -41.23 24.86
C VAL A 179 13.90 -42.36 25.86
N VAL A 180 13.05 -43.39 25.85
CA VAL A 180 13.29 -44.67 26.52
C VAL A 180 13.70 -45.69 25.48
N ASP A 181 14.83 -46.32 25.74
CA ASP A 181 15.53 -47.31 24.93
C ASP A 181 14.86 -48.70 24.95
N SER A 182 15.12 -49.47 23.88
CA SER A 182 15.11 -50.96 23.78
C SER A 182 13.86 -51.64 23.14
N PRO A 183 13.96 -52.92 22.68
CA PRO A 183 13.93 -53.22 21.25
C PRO A 183 12.81 -54.21 20.87
N ALA A 184 12.39 -54.23 19.61
CA ALA A 184 11.67 -55.39 19.07
C ALA A 184 11.91 -55.51 17.56
N GLU A 185 12.65 -56.55 17.22
CA GLU A 185 12.88 -57.09 15.89
C GLU A 185 11.56 -57.59 15.28
N SER A 186 11.33 -57.30 13.99
CA SER A 186 10.24 -57.88 13.21
C SER A 186 10.65 -58.03 11.75
N PRO A 187 10.28 -59.13 11.06
CA PRO A 187 11.05 -59.67 9.95
C PRO A 187 10.41 -59.47 8.56
N TYR A 188 11.27 -59.18 7.57
CA TYR A 188 11.17 -59.44 6.13
C TYR A 188 10.20 -58.67 5.21
N ALA A 189 10.69 -58.56 3.96
CA ALA A 189 10.15 -58.03 2.71
C ALA A 189 10.10 -56.49 2.61
N GLY A 190 10.93 -55.81 1.82
CA GLY A 190 11.39 -56.15 0.47
C GLY A 190 10.55 -55.35 -0.52
N ASP A 191 10.94 -54.10 -0.78
CA ASP A 191 10.97 -53.47 -2.11
C ASP A 191 11.23 -51.96 -1.99
N SER A 192 12.44 -51.59 -2.37
CA SER A 192 12.83 -50.22 -2.68
C SER A 192 12.02 -49.71 -3.87
N ARG A 193 11.14 -48.73 -3.65
CA ARG A 193 10.63 -47.86 -4.71
C ARG A 193 10.81 -46.40 -4.33
N PHE A 194 12.07 -45.97 -4.37
CA PHE A 194 12.39 -44.57 -4.61
C PHE A 194 11.75 -44.16 -5.95
N SER A 195 10.89 -43.16 -5.94
CA SER A 195 10.49 -42.47 -7.16
C SER A 195 11.74 -41.80 -7.75
N PRO A 196 12.06 -41.97 -9.04
CA PRO A 196 13.15 -41.22 -9.65
C PRO A 196 12.75 -39.75 -9.78
N ALA A 197 13.70 -38.85 -9.52
CA ALA A 197 13.55 -37.43 -9.82
C ALA A 197 13.26 -37.22 -11.32
N PRO A 198 12.45 -36.22 -11.71
CA PRO A 198 12.19 -35.94 -13.12
C PRO A 198 13.49 -35.54 -13.82
N GLN A 199 13.78 -36.20 -14.95
CA GLN A 199 14.89 -35.89 -15.83
C GLN A 199 14.74 -34.47 -16.43
N PRO A 200 15.84 -33.72 -16.63
CA PRO A 200 15.78 -32.43 -17.30
C PRO A 200 15.36 -32.62 -18.76
N TYR A 201 14.50 -31.71 -19.25
CA TYR A 201 14.07 -31.69 -20.64
C TYR A 201 15.26 -31.24 -21.53
N GLU A 202 16.05 -32.19 -21.99
CA GLU A 202 17.08 -31.98 -23.02
C GLU A 202 16.46 -32.36 -24.36
N SER A 203 15.56 -31.54 -24.87
CA SER A 203 15.10 -31.66 -26.27
C SER A 203 14.53 -30.36 -26.81
N PHE A 204 15.30 -29.27 -26.75
CA PHE A 204 15.13 -28.16 -27.69
C PHE A 204 16.50 -27.50 -27.92
N LEU A 205 16.93 -27.47 -29.17
CA LEU A 205 18.17 -26.86 -29.70
C LEU A 205 19.42 -27.75 -29.58
N GLY A 206 19.72 -28.50 -30.65
CA GLY A 206 20.97 -29.23 -30.82
C GLY A 206 22.17 -28.29 -30.91
N ARG A 207 22.73 -27.91 -29.75
CA ARG A 207 24.10 -27.39 -29.63
C ARG A 207 24.76 -27.92 -28.36
N SER A 208 25.89 -28.60 -28.55
CA SER A 208 26.77 -29.07 -27.48
C SER A 208 27.48 -27.88 -26.81
N PRO A 209 27.55 -27.80 -25.46
CA PRO A 209 28.22 -26.71 -24.75
C PRO A 209 29.73 -26.96 -24.66
N ALA A 210 30.44 -26.72 -25.75
CA ALA A 210 31.91 -26.64 -25.74
C ALA A 210 32.42 -25.76 -26.89
N GLU A 211 32.02 -24.49 -26.93
CA GLU A 211 32.73 -23.52 -27.76
C GLU A 211 32.64 -22.11 -27.15
N THR A 212 33.80 -21.57 -26.75
CA THR A 212 33.98 -20.19 -26.29
C THR A 212 33.64 -19.21 -27.42
N PRO A 213 32.95 -18.08 -27.17
CA PRO A 213 32.63 -17.15 -28.24
C PRO A 213 33.91 -16.44 -28.71
N ARG A 214 34.21 -16.55 -30.01
CA ARG A 214 35.11 -15.62 -30.68
C ARG A 214 34.39 -14.27 -30.82
N VAL A 215 35.07 -13.21 -30.44
CA VAL A 215 34.66 -11.83 -30.73
C VAL A 215 34.77 -11.65 -32.24
N GLU A 216 33.63 -11.69 -32.92
CA GLU A 216 33.55 -11.36 -34.34
C GLU A 216 32.64 -10.16 -34.54
N GLU A 217 33.11 -9.32 -35.44
CA GLU A 217 32.80 -7.94 -35.75
C GLU A 217 31.30 -7.68 -35.98
N VAL A 218 30.75 -6.69 -35.27
CA VAL A 218 29.39 -6.19 -35.49
C VAL A 218 29.32 -5.51 -36.86
N SER A 219 28.67 -6.17 -37.83
CA SER A 219 28.15 -5.51 -39.02
C SER A 219 26.85 -4.75 -38.66
N PRO A 220 26.71 -3.47 -39.05
CA PRO A 220 25.57 -2.65 -38.67
C PRO A 220 24.31 -3.00 -39.49
N SER A 221 23.16 -2.87 -38.82
CA SER A 221 21.83 -3.15 -39.36
C SER A 221 21.45 -2.17 -40.49
N PRO A 222 20.70 -2.62 -41.52
CA PRO A 222 20.45 -1.83 -42.73
C PRO A 222 19.14 -1.05 -42.65
N TRP A 223 18.97 -0.17 -41.67
CA TRP A 223 17.86 0.80 -41.68
C TRP A 223 18.26 2.10 -40.99
N ARG A 224 19.15 2.85 -41.64
CA ARG A 224 19.32 4.27 -41.35
C ARG A 224 19.84 4.98 -42.58
N GLU A 225 18.95 5.51 -43.41
CA GLU A 225 19.24 6.71 -44.21
C GLU A 225 17.92 7.24 -44.78
N GLY A 226 17.58 8.50 -44.48
CA GLY A 226 16.46 9.16 -45.17
C GLY A 226 15.65 10.22 -44.42
N MET A 227 16.21 11.01 -43.51
CA MET A 227 15.71 12.38 -43.31
C MET A 227 16.88 13.35 -43.18
N ILE A 228 17.18 13.95 -44.33
CA ILE A 228 18.13 15.02 -44.52
C ILE A 228 17.62 16.24 -43.77
N VAL A 229 18.42 16.70 -42.81
CA VAL A 229 18.32 18.03 -42.22
C VAL A 229 18.77 19.02 -43.29
N GLY A 230 17.82 19.74 -43.87
CA GLY A 230 18.06 20.81 -44.83
C GLY A 230 18.52 22.06 -44.09
N ASP A 231 19.82 22.31 -44.18
CA ASP A 231 20.50 23.58 -43.93
C ASP A 231 19.86 24.71 -44.76
N GLY A 232 19.64 25.84 -44.10
CA GLY A 232 18.91 26.98 -44.62
C GLY A 232 19.40 28.29 -44.00
N GLY A 233 20.71 28.55 -44.06
CA GLY A 233 21.28 29.85 -44.43
C GLY A 233 21.24 31.02 -43.43
N GLY A 234 22.44 31.55 -43.14
CA GLY A 234 22.64 33.00 -42.99
C GLY A 234 23.19 33.47 -41.64
N PRO A 235 24.34 34.20 -41.59
CA PRO A 235 25.04 34.51 -40.34
C PRO A 235 24.82 35.95 -39.85
N LEU A 236 25.07 36.13 -38.54
CA LEU A 236 25.34 37.39 -37.79
C LEU A 236 24.15 38.33 -37.51
N ASP A 237 23.74 38.41 -36.24
CA ASP A 237 24.01 39.63 -35.45
C ASP A 237 23.72 39.39 -33.96
N TRP A 238 24.74 39.63 -33.13
CA TRP A 238 24.67 39.62 -31.67
C TRP A 238 24.78 41.07 -31.21
N ARG A 239 23.67 41.69 -30.79
CA ARG A 239 23.69 42.82 -29.84
C ARG A 239 22.29 43.29 -29.41
N SER A 240 22.16 43.40 -28.09
CA SER A 240 21.39 44.42 -27.34
C SER A 240 19.88 44.24 -27.15
N ASN A 241 19.48 44.10 -25.87
CA ASN A 241 18.60 45.00 -25.10
C ASN A 241 18.15 44.24 -23.83
N HIS A 242 18.76 44.46 -22.66
CA HIS A 242 18.38 45.50 -21.67
C HIS A 242 17.28 46.47 -22.13
N PHE A 243 16.06 46.30 -21.64
CA PHE A 243 15.35 47.15 -20.68
C PHE A 243 14.09 46.44 -20.20
#